data_AF-A0A1D6DSZ6-F1
#
_entry.id   AF-A0A1D6DSZ6-F1
#
_cell.length_a   1.000
_cell.length_b   1.000
_cell.length_c   1.000
_cell.angle_alpha   90.00
_cell.angle_beta   90.00
_cell.angle_gamma   90.00
#
_symmetry.space_group_name_H-M   'P 1'
#
loop_
_entity.id
_entity.type
_entity.pdbx_description
1 polymer ?
#
loop_
_entity_poly.entity_id
_entity_poly.type
_entity_poly.pdbx_seq_one_letter_code
_entity_poly.pdbx_strand_id
1 'polypeptide(L)' 'MLGGRPLFVLFGSSIVQYSFSNGGWGAALADIYARKADVLLRGYIGWNTRRAVQVMDKVFPKVYM' A
#
# COMPACT_ATOMS: atom_id res chain seq x y z
N MET A 1 -1.17 19.69 -7.75
CA MET A 1 -0.12 18.67 -7.51
C MET A 1 -0.29 18.14 -6.10
N LEU A 2 -0.38 16.82 -5.91
CA LEU A 2 -0.42 16.13 -4.60
C LEU A 2 0.96 16.18 -3.89
N GLY A 3 1.66 17.30 -3.96
CA GLY A 3 3.05 17.43 -3.51
C GLY A 3 3.11 17.83 -2.04
N GLY A 4 3.20 16.87 -1.13
CA GLY A 4 3.59 17.16 0.25
C GLY A 4 3.27 16.09 1.29
N ARG A 5 2.29 15.20 1.03
CA ARG A 5 1.97 14.15 1.98
C ARG A 5 2.84 12.91 1.73
N PRO A 6 3.45 12.32 2.77
CA PRO A 6 4.08 11.02 2.69
C PRO A 6 3.11 9.97 2.15
N LEU A 7 3.64 9.00 1.42
CA LEU A 7 2.88 7.89 0.86
C LEU A 7 3.28 6.59 1.55
N PHE A 8 2.30 5.86 2.07
CA PHE A 8 2.49 4.53 2.61
C PHE A 8 1.97 3.50 1.62
N VAL A 9 2.87 2.73 1.02
CA VAL A 9 2.50 1.64 0.11
C VAL A 9 2.44 0.34 0.92
N LEU A 10 1.24 -0.18 1.14
CA LEU A 10 1.03 -1.49 1.75
C LEU A 10 1.19 -2.56 0.67
N PHE A 11 2.36 -3.18 0.59
CA PHE A 11 2.70 -4.17 -0.44
C PHE A 11 2.83 -5.57 0.16
N GLY A 12 2.06 -6.53 -0.35
CA GLY A 12 2.10 -7.91 0.14
C GLY A 12 1.07 -8.82 -0.51
N SER A 13 0.72 -9.93 0.15
CA SER A 13 -0.22 -10.93 -0.36
C SER A 13 -1.62 -10.80 0.26
N SER A 14 -2.28 -11.91 0.62
CA SER A 14 -3.65 -11.94 1.14
C SER A 14 -3.86 -11.11 2.41
N ILE A 15 -2.90 -11.13 3.35
CA ILE A 15 -2.99 -10.36 4.61
C ILE A 15 -3.06 -8.86 4.32
N VAL A 16 -2.29 -8.39 3.35
CA VAL A 16 -2.33 -6.99 2.90
C VAL A 16 -3.60 -6.74 2.10
N GLN A 17 -3.98 -7.63 1.18
CA GLN A 17 -5.19 -7.45 0.34
C GLN A 17 -6.46 -7.31 1.18
N TYR A 18 -6.62 -8.12 2.22
CA TYR A 18 -7.77 -8.08 3.12
C TYR A 18 -7.64 -7.09 4.27
N SER A 19 -6.54 -6.31 4.32
CA SER A 19 -6.33 -5.32 5.38
C SER A 19 -7.36 -4.18 5.37
N PHE A 20 -8.04 -3.94 4.26
CA PHE A 20 -9.10 -2.93 4.13
C PHE A 20 -10.52 -3.52 4.22
N SER A 21 -10.65 -4.82 4.51
CA SER A 21 -11.96 -5.39 4.89
C SER A 21 -12.51 -4.68 6.14
N ASN A 22 -13.81 -4.84 6.40
CA ASN A 22 -14.44 -4.22 7.58
C ASN A 22 -13.69 -4.60 8.87
N GLY A 23 -13.27 -3.60 9.65
CA GLY A 23 -12.46 -3.79 10.86
C GLY A 23 -10.99 -4.17 10.60
N GLY A 24 -10.53 -4.13 9.35
CA GLY A 24 -9.18 -4.50 8.96
C GLY A 24 -8.12 -3.46 9.37
N TRP A 25 -6.90 -3.94 9.60
CA TRP A 25 -5.79 -3.12 10.10
C TRP A 25 -5.34 -2.02 9.11
N GLY A 26 -5.49 -2.24 7.81
CA GLY A 26 -5.14 -1.27 6.77
C GLY A 26 -6.13 -0.11 6.74
N ALA A 27 -7.42 -0.39 6.96
CA ALA A 27 -8.43 0.65 7.15
C ALA A 27 -8.18 1.45 8.44
N ALA A 28 -7.86 0.77 9.54
CA ALA A 28 -7.50 1.45 10.80
C ALA A 28 -6.25 2.33 10.64
N LEU A 29 -5.23 1.86 9.92
CA LEU A 29 -4.04 2.65 9.61
C LEU A 29 -4.38 3.91 8.79
N ALA A 30 -5.22 3.77 7.77
CA ALA A 30 -5.66 4.89 6.95
C ALA A 30 -6.45 5.94 7.76
N ASP A 31 -7.26 5.51 8.72
CA ASP A 31 -7.98 6.40 9.64
C ASP A 31 -7.01 7.15 10.57
N ILE A 32 -6.07 6.45 11.21
CA ILE A 32 -5.05 7.05 12.10
C ILE A 32 -4.21 8.11 11.39
N TYR A 33 -3.89 7.87 10.12
CA TYR A 33 -3.08 8.75 9.28
C TYR A 33 -3.90 9.66 8.36
N ALA A 34 -5.21 9.76 8.59
CA ALA A 34 -6.08 10.65 7.82
C ALA A 34 -5.49 12.07 7.81
N ARG A 35 -5.38 12.64 6.59
CA ARG A 35 -4.78 13.96 6.30
C ARG A 35 -3.28 14.11 6.62
N LYS A 36 -2.59 13.05 7.09
CA LYS A 36 -1.15 13.03 7.37
C LYS A 36 -0.37 12.29 6.30
N ALA A 37 -0.88 11.16 5.82
CA ALA A 37 -0.28 10.37 4.75
C ALA A 37 -1.36 9.75 3.87
N ASP A 38 -1.01 9.50 2.61
CA ASP A 38 -1.86 8.75 1.69
C ASP A 38 -1.49 7.27 1.79
N VAL A 39 -2.46 6.39 2.03
CA VAL A 39 -2.24 4.94 2.16
C VAL A 39 -2.69 4.24 0.88
N LEU A 40 -1.75 3.58 0.18
CA LEU A 40 -2.02 2.82 -1.03
C LEU A 40 -2.01 1.31 -0.76
N LEU A 41 -3.13 0.67 -1.04
CA LEU A 41 -3.24 -0.79 -0.98
C LEU A 41 -2.67 -1.44 -2.24
N ARG A 42 -1.71 -2.36 -2.06
CA ARG A 42 -1.06 -3.18 -3.09
C ARG A 42 -0.95 -4.63 -2.62
N GLY A 43 -2.08 -5.20 -2.21
CA GLY A 43 -2.20 -6.60 -1.82
C GLY A 43 -2.51 -7.50 -3.03
N TYR A 44 -1.77 -8.59 -3.16
CA TYR A 44 -1.87 -9.54 -4.27
C TYR A 44 -2.02 -10.97 -3.72
N ILE A 45 -3.25 -11.40 -3.46
CA ILE A 45 -3.54 -12.75 -2.96
C ILE A 45 -2.93 -13.83 -3.86
N GLY A 46 -2.35 -14.85 -3.23
CA GLY A 46 -1.69 -15.95 -3.95
C GLY A 46 -0.31 -15.60 -4.51
N TRP A 47 0.21 -14.39 -4.23
CA TRP A 47 1.58 -14.03 -4.60
C TRP A 47 2.55 -14.37 -3.49
N ASN A 48 3.72 -14.86 -3.90
CA ASN A 48 4.91 -14.99 -3.07
C ASN A 48 5.93 -13.91 -3.44
N THR A 49 7.03 -13.84 -2.70
CA THR A 49 8.06 -12.81 -2.88
C THR A 49 8.66 -12.81 -4.29
N ARG A 50 8.78 -13.98 -4.95
CA ARG A 50 9.32 -14.06 -6.33
C ARG A 50 8.45 -13.28 -7.32
N ARG A 51 7.12 -13.40 -7.23
CA ARG A 51 6.19 -12.62 -8.07
C ARG A 51 6.18 -11.15 -7.69
N ALA A 52 6.29 -10.84 -6.40
CA ALA A 52 6.30 -9.47 -5.90
C ALA A 52 7.48 -8.65 -6.45
N VAL A 53 8.70 -9.22 -6.42
CA VAL A 53 9.92 -8.53 -6.90
C VAL A 53 9.83 -8.17 -8.38
N GLN A 54 9.17 -8.98 -9.21
CA GLN A 54 9.04 -8.74 -10.66
C GLN A 54 8.26 -7.47 -11.03
N VAL A 55 7.50 -6.88 -10.09
CA VAL A 55 6.66 -5.71 -10.35
C VAL A 55 6.98 -4.53 -9.46
N MET A 56 8.04 -4.60 -8.65
CA MET A 56 8.34 -3.58 -7.65
C MET A 56 8.43 -2.17 -8.26
N ASP A 57 9.10 -2.02 -9.40
CA ASP A 57 9.24 -0.75 -10.12
C ASP A 57 7.93 -0.19 -10.70
N LYS A 58 6.89 -1.02 -10.79
CA LYS A 58 5.54 -0.63 -11.24
C LYS A 58 4.62 -0.30 -10.07
N VAL A 59 4.88 -0.89 -8.91
CA VAL A 59 4.03 -0.77 -7.71
C VAL A 59 4.37 0.47 -6.90
N PHE A 60 5.66 0.75 -6.74
CA PHE A 60 6.13 1.91 -5.98
C PHE A 60 6.17 3.15 -6.88
N PRO A 61 5.68 4.30 -6.41
CA PRO A 61 5.79 5.54 -7.16
C PRO A 61 7.25 5.87 -7.40
N LYS A 62 7.54 6.30 -8.62
CA LYS A 62 8.84 6.84 -8.96
C LYS A 62 8.94 8.21 -8.33
N VAL A 63 9.86 8.37 -7.39
CA VAL A 63 10.26 9.69 -6.90
C VAL A 63 11.03 10.32 -8.05
N TYR A 64 10.34 11.05 -8.92
CA TYR A 64 11.00 12.00 -9.80
C TYR A 64 11.41 13.17 -8.91
N MET A 65 12.71 13.22 -8.57
CA MET A 65 13.31 14.42 -7.99
C MET A 65 13.17 15.59 -8.96
#